data_AF-A0A553QA61-F1
#
_entry.id   AF-A0A553QA61-F1
#
_cell.length_a   1.000
_cell.length_b   1.000
_cell.length_c   1.000
_cell.angle_alpha   90.00
_cell.angle_beta   90.00
_cell.angle_gamma   90.00
#
_symmetry.space_group_name_H-M   'P 1'
#
loop_
_entity.id
_entity.type
_entity.pdbx_description
1 polymer ?
#
loop_
_entity_poly.entity_id
_entity_poly.type
_entity_poly.pdbx_seq_one_letter_code
_entity_poly.pdbx_strand_id
1 'polypeptide(L)'
;FDLFVSSAGGICIAQSLKIPNEAKQEHFDKIIRQLLETRHARAIIIFVNDENIRGILNATKRADQVGHFLWIGSDSWGAKNSPIQGLEDAAVGAVTIMQKRATIEGETKYYQAEWMGGRNIALIIGTELPGV
;
A
#
# COMPACT_ATOMS: atom_id res chain seq x y z
N PHE A 1 11.17 7.31 9.01
CA PHE A 1 10.73 6.04 9.59
C PHE A 1 11.67 5.00 9.06
N ASP A 2 12.70 4.73 9.85
CA ASP A 2 13.65 3.69 9.55
C ASP A 2 12.94 2.35 9.42
N LEU A 3 13.45 1.62 8.44
CA LEU A 3 13.00 0.35 7.93
C LEU A 3 12.90 -0.68 9.07
N PHE A 4 11.69 -0.94 9.58
CA PHE A 4 11.45 -2.18 10.35
C PHE A 4 11.38 -3.35 9.37
N VAL A 5 12.55 -3.81 8.91
CA VAL A 5 12.72 -5.16 8.38
C VAL A 5 13.34 -5.97 9.50
N SER A 6 12.52 -6.79 10.13
CA SER A 6 13.03 -7.87 10.97
C SER A 6 13.59 -8.94 10.04
N SER A 7 14.91 -9.14 10.10
CA SER A 7 15.57 -10.32 9.51
C SER A 7 15.00 -11.64 10.05
N ALA A 8 14.19 -11.62 11.11
CA ALA A 8 13.55 -12.80 11.68
C ALA A 8 12.42 -13.39 10.81
N GLY A 9 11.98 -12.71 9.74
CA GLY A 9 10.86 -13.15 8.90
C GLY A 9 11.20 -13.64 7.49
N GLY A 10 12.45 -13.56 7.03
CA GLY A 10 12.82 -13.91 5.64
C GLY A 10 12.23 -12.98 4.57
N ILE A 11 11.91 -11.73 4.95
CA ILE A 11 11.32 -10.71 4.07
C ILE A 11 12.34 -9.58 3.89
N CYS A 12 12.54 -9.13 2.64
CA CYS A 12 13.36 -7.97 2.31
C CYS A 12 12.50 -6.85 1.72
N ILE A 13 12.86 -5.59 2.00
CA ILE A 13 12.27 -4.43 1.30
C ILE A 13 13.23 -4.04 0.18
N ALA A 14 12.77 -4.17 -1.05
CA ALA A 14 13.58 -3.89 -2.23
C ALA A 14 13.68 -2.41 -2.55
N GLN A 15 12.59 -1.69 -2.29
CA GLN A 15 12.51 -0.26 -2.51
C GLN A 15 11.53 0.35 -1.51
N SER A 16 11.85 1.55 -1.03
CA SER A 16 10.94 2.35 -0.22
C SER A 16 10.75 3.69 -0.92
N LEU A 17 9.50 4.04 -1.24
CA LEU A 17 9.15 5.24 -1.96
C LEU A 17 8.20 6.09 -1.10
N LYS A 18 8.35 7.41 -1.21
CA LYS A 18 7.55 8.38 -0.46
C LYS A 18 6.74 9.25 -1.40
N ILE A 19 5.46 9.42 -1.08
CA ILE A 19 4.58 10.34 -1.79
C ILE A 19 4.75 11.75 -1.17
N PRO A 20 5.03 12.79 -1.98
CA PRO A 20 5.11 14.16 -1.49
C PRO A 20 3.76 14.67 -0.98
N ASN A 21 3.77 15.74 -0.18
CA ASN A 21 2.57 16.20 0.50
C ASN A 21 1.46 16.66 -0.47
N GLU A 22 1.84 17.29 -1.58
CA GLU A 22 0.96 17.78 -2.65
C GLU A 22 1.21 16.96 -3.92
N ALA A 23 0.89 15.66 -3.87
CA ALA A 23 1.16 14.76 -4.98
C ALA A 23 0.22 15.04 -6.17
N LYS A 24 0.82 15.34 -7.31
CA LYS A 24 0.16 15.42 -8.63
C LYS A 24 0.24 14.09 -9.36
N GLN A 25 -0.54 13.95 -10.44
CA GLN A 25 -0.58 12.73 -11.26
C GLN A 25 0.81 12.24 -11.70
N GLU A 26 1.69 13.16 -12.10
CA GLU A 26 3.07 12.88 -12.50
C GLU A 26 3.92 12.19 -11.42
N HIS A 27 3.62 12.46 -10.14
CA HIS A 27 4.33 11.83 -9.02
C HIS A 27 3.94 10.35 -8.90
N PHE A 28 2.65 10.03 -9.08
CA PHE A 28 2.19 8.64 -9.06
C PHE A 28 2.74 7.86 -10.26
N ASP A 29 2.77 8.48 -11.45
CA ASP A 29 3.37 7.84 -12.64
C ASP A 29 4.86 7.55 -12.43
N LYS A 30 5.59 8.47 -11.82
CA LYS A 30 7.00 8.26 -11.45
C LYS A 30 7.16 7.09 -10.47
N ILE A 31 6.31 6.99 -9.46
CA ILE A 31 6.33 5.89 -8.49
C ILE A 31 6.10 4.55 -9.21
N ILE A 32 5.09 4.44 -10.07
CA ILE A 32 4.82 3.20 -10.81
C ILE A 32 6.02 2.80 -11.68
N ARG A 33 6.65 3.76 -12.38
CA ARG A 33 7.86 3.47 -13.16
C ARG A 33 9.00 2.94 -12.29
N GLN A 34 9.24 3.55 -11.13
CA GLN A 34 10.28 3.10 -10.21
C GLN A 34 9.99 1.70 -9.65
N LEU A 35 8.74 1.38 -9.35
CA LEU A 35 8.36 0.04 -8.89
C LEU A 35 8.61 -1.02 -9.99
N LEU A 36 8.32 -0.69 -11.26
CA LEU A 36 8.55 -1.58 -12.41
C LEU A 36 10.03 -1.84 -12.72
N GLU A 37 10.95 -1.00 -12.26
CA GLU A 37 12.39 -1.26 -12.36
C GLU A 37 12.78 -2.51 -11.57
N THR A 38 12.03 -2.84 -10.52
CA THR A 38 12.28 -3.98 -9.64
C THR A 38 11.49 -5.22 -10.09
N ARG A 39 11.93 -5.85 -11.18
CA ARG A 39 11.20 -6.95 -11.86
C ARG A 39 10.92 -8.19 -11.01
N HIS A 40 11.68 -8.41 -9.94
CA HIS A 40 11.54 -9.58 -9.06
C HIS A 40 10.49 -9.36 -7.94
N ALA A 41 10.01 -8.13 -7.79
CA ALA A 41 9.08 -7.74 -6.74
C ALA A 41 7.70 -7.48 -7.33
N ARG A 42 6.66 -8.11 -6.76
CA ARG A 42 5.27 -7.85 -7.16
C ARG A 42 4.38 -7.37 -6.02
N ALA A 43 4.78 -7.61 -4.77
CA ALA A 43 4.02 -7.24 -3.60
C ALA A 43 4.35 -5.80 -3.15
N ILE A 44 3.34 -4.93 -3.16
CA ILE A 44 3.46 -3.53 -2.73
C ILE A 44 2.70 -3.35 -1.42
N ILE A 45 3.38 -2.96 -0.35
CA ILE A 45 2.71 -2.45 0.85
C ILE A 45 2.52 -0.94 0.70
N ILE A 46 1.29 -0.47 0.89
CA ILE A 46 0.96 0.95 0.90
C ILE A 46 0.35 1.39 2.23
N PHE A 47 0.93 2.44 2.81
CA PHE A 47 0.47 3.16 3.98
C PHE A 47 0.11 4.59 3.57
N VAL A 48 -0.98 4.78 2.85
CA VAL A 48 -1.35 6.10 2.29
C VAL A 48 -2.85 6.34 2.43
N ASN A 49 -3.28 7.61 2.33
CA ASN A 49 -4.70 7.97 2.43
C ASN A 49 -5.48 7.63 1.14
N ASP A 50 -6.81 7.72 1.21
CA ASP A 50 -7.73 7.34 0.13
C ASP A 50 -7.41 8.02 -1.21
N GLU A 51 -7.09 9.32 -1.20
CA GLU A 51 -6.72 10.09 -2.40
C GLU A 51 -5.46 9.55 -3.08
N ASN A 52 -4.43 9.21 -2.30
CA ASN A 52 -3.18 8.68 -2.82
C ASN A 52 -3.32 7.24 -3.31
N ILE A 53 -4.15 6.41 -2.64
CA ILE A 53 -4.49 5.06 -3.14
C ILE A 53 -5.09 5.19 -4.54
N ARG A 54 -6.12 6.04 -4.68
CA ARG A 54 -6.77 6.29 -5.96
C ARG A 54 -5.80 6.82 -7.02
N GLY A 55 -4.88 7.70 -6.64
CA GLY A 55 -3.84 8.24 -7.52
C GLY A 55 -2.93 7.15 -8.09
N ILE A 56 -2.51 6.21 -7.24
CA ILE A 56 -1.62 5.11 -7.62
C ILE A 56 -2.33 4.05 -8.46
N LEU A 57 -3.55 3.67 -8.12
CA LEU A 57 -4.33 2.73 -8.92
C LEU A 57 -4.60 3.29 -10.33
N ASN A 58 -4.92 4.59 -10.42
CA ASN A 58 -5.03 5.28 -11.71
C ASN A 58 -3.72 5.27 -12.50
N ALA A 59 -2.59 5.56 -11.87
CA ALA A 59 -1.28 5.53 -12.52
C ALA A 59 -0.93 4.11 -13.02
N THR A 60 -1.27 3.08 -12.24
CA THR A 60 -1.12 1.67 -12.62
C THR A 60 -1.93 1.35 -13.88
N LYS A 61 -3.18 1.81 -13.93
CA LYS A 61 -4.06 1.63 -15.09
C LYS A 61 -3.54 2.38 -16.32
N ARG A 62 -3.07 3.63 -16.18
CA ARG A 62 -2.46 4.40 -17.27
C ARG A 62 -1.17 3.76 -17.81
N ALA A 63 -0.43 3.08 -16.95
CA ALA A 63 0.79 2.36 -17.32
C ALA A 63 0.52 0.97 -17.93
N ASP A 64 -0.75 0.59 -18.10
CA ASP A 64 -1.17 -0.73 -18.58
C ASP A 64 -0.61 -1.90 -17.73
N GLN A 65 -0.54 -1.68 -16.41
CA GLN A 65 -0.02 -2.66 -15.44
C GLN A 65 -1.12 -3.20 -14.52
N VAL A 66 -2.37 -3.22 -14.99
CA VAL A 66 -3.48 -3.82 -14.26
C VAL A 66 -3.20 -5.30 -14.02
N GLY A 67 -3.34 -5.74 -12.78
CA GLY A 67 -3.04 -7.13 -12.37
C GLY A 67 -1.55 -7.48 -12.24
N HIS A 68 -0.64 -6.52 -12.47
CA HIS A 68 0.80 -6.76 -12.31
C HIS A 68 1.22 -6.81 -10.84
N PHE A 69 0.73 -5.85 -10.04
CA PHE A 69 1.07 -5.69 -8.63
C PHE A 69 0.05 -6.36 -7.72
N LEU A 70 0.54 -6.91 -6.60
CA LEU A 70 -0.28 -7.33 -5.47
C LEU A 70 -0.25 -6.24 -4.41
N TRP A 71 -1.38 -5.58 -4.18
CA TRP A 71 -1.49 -4.49 -3.21
C TRP A 71 -1.77 -5.02 -1.81
N ILE A 72 -1.00 -4.54 -0.84
CA ILE A 72 -1.21 -4.76 0.59
C ILE A 72 -1.45 -3.39 1.24
N GLY A 73 -2.70 -3.09 1.58
CA GLY A 73 -3.11 -1.79 2.13
C GLY A 73 -3.20 -1.77 3.66
N SER A 74 -2.85 -0.65 4.26
CA SER A 74 -3.14 -0.37 5.68
C SER A 74 -4.64 -0.15 5.97
N ASP A 75 -4.95 0.09 7.23
CA ASP A 75 -6.30 0.42 7.74
C ASP A 75 -6.91 1.69 7.13
N SER A 76 -6.08 2.60 6.63
CA SER A 76 -6.52 3.73 5.83
C SER A 76 -7.32 3.31 4.60
N TRP A 77 -6.94 2.22 3.93
CA TRP A 77 -7.76 1.57 2.90
C TRP A 77 -8.86 0.74 3.56
N GLY A 78 -8.47 -0.25 4.37
CA GLY A 78 -9.40 -1.15 5.06
C GLY A 78 -10.47 -1.72 4.13
N ALA A 79 -11.73 -1.70 4.59
CA ALA A 79 -12.90 -2.16 3.82
C ALA A 79 -13.60 -1.05 3.02
N LYS A 80 -12.96 0.10 2.79
CA LYS A 80 -13.60 1.23 2.09
C LYS A 80 -13.61 1.00 0.57
N ASN A 81 -14.75 1.29 -0.05
CA ASN A 81 -14.89 1.27 -1.52
C ASN A 81 -14.52 2.61 -2.19
N SER A 82 -14.55 3.72 -1.44
CA SER A 82 -14.24 5.06 -1.96
C SER A 82 -12.92 5.16 -2.75
N PRO A 83 -11.77 4.63 -2.28
CA PRO A 83 -10.50 4.76 -3.02
C PRO A 83 -10.49 3.99 -4.35
N ILE A 84 -11.31 2.95 -4.50
CA ILE A 84 -11.25 2.01 -5.64
C ILE A 84 -12.40 2.16 -6.64
N GLN A 85 -13.36 3.05 -6.38
CA GLN A 85 -14.53 3.19 -7.25
C GLN A 85 -14.15 3.53 -8.71
N GLY A 86 -14.52 2.67 -9.66
CA GLY A 86 -14.14 2.76 -11.08
C GLY A 86 -12.72 2.29 -11.42
N LEU A 87 -12.01 1.73 -10.44
CA LEU A 87 -10.64 1.19 -10.53
C LEU A 87 -10.58 -0.22 -9.93
N GLU A 88 -11.71 -0.91 -9.90
CA GLU A 88 -11.85 -2.23 -9.31
C GLU A 88 -10.90 -3.22 -9.99
N ASP A 89 -10.76 -3.13 -11.31
CA ASP A 89 -9.82 -3.93 -12.10
C ASP A 89 -8.36 -3.80 -11.62
N ALA A 90 -7.92 -2.59 -11.28
CA ALA A 90 -6.59 -2.33 -10.73
C ALA A 90 -6.43 -2.73 -9.26
N ALA A 91 -7.53 -2.87 -8.52
CA ALA A 91 -7.56 -3.18 -7.09
C ALA A 91 -7.86 -4.66 -6.80
N VAL A 92 -8.32 -5.45 -7.79
CA VAL A 92 -8.62 -6.86 -7.61
C VAL A 92 -7.42 -7.61 -7.03
N GLY A 93 -7.68 -8.43 -6.02
CA GLY A 93 -6.65 -9.20 -5.30
C GLY A 93 -5.93 -8.42 -4.19
N ALA A 94 -6.24 -7.13 -3.99
CA ALA A 94 -5.68 -6.37 -2.88
C ALA A 94 -6.05 -6.99 -1.52
N VAL A 95 -5.07 -7.07 -0.63
CA VAL A 95 -5.24 -7.49 0.76
C VAL A 95 -5.14 -6.25 1.63
N THR A 96 -6.16 -5.96 2.43
CA THR A 96 -6.14 -4.80 3.33
C THR A 96 -6.33 -5.22 4.78
N ILE A 97 -5.72 -4.48 5.67
CA ILE A 97 -5.88 -4.68 7.12
C ILE A 97 -7.00 -3.74 7.58
N MET A 98 -7.87 -4.21 8.47
CA MET A 98 -8.81 -3.35 9.20
C MET A 98 -8.85 -3.79 10.65
N GLN A 99 -8.82 -2.83 11.59
CA GLN A 99 -8.99 -3.14 12.99
C GLN A 99 -10.39 -3.71 13.25
N LYS A 100 -10.46 -4.85 13.94
CA LYS A 100 -11.72 -5.43 14.40
C LYS A 100 -12.35 -4.51 15.42
N ARG A 101 -13.52 -3.96 15.10
CA ARG A 101 -14.31 -3.13 16.04
C ARG A 101 -15.31 -4.03 16.75
N ALA A 102 -15.25 -4.05 18.08
CA ALA A 102 -16.31 -4.60 18.92
C ALA A 102 -17.16 -3.43 19.45
N THR A 103 -18.45 -3.44 19.14
CA THR A 103 -19.39 -2.51 19.74
C THR A 103 -19.63 -2.96 21.18
N ILE A 104 -19.16 -2.20 22.16
CA ILE A 104 -19.51 -2.42 23.56
C ILE A 104 -20.90 -1.81 23.74
N GLU A 105 -21.90 -2.63 24.06
CA GLU A 105 -23.25 -2.14 24.38
C GLU A 105 -23.16 -1.24 25.63
N GLY A 106 -23.53 0.03 25.49
CA GLY A 106 -23.70 0.95 26.62
C GLY A 106 -22.94 2.27 26.54
N GLU A 107 -21.77 2.33 25.90
CA GLU A 107 -21.07 3.60 25.63
C GLU A 107 -20.18 3.46 24.38
N THR A 108 -20.60 4.07 23.27
CA THR A 108 -19.79 4.11 22.05
C THR A 108 -18.66 5.14 22.20
N LYS A 109 -17.64 4.82 23.01
CA LYS A 109 -16.38 5.58 23.03
C LYS A 109 -15.52 5.10 21.86
N TYR A 110 -15.59 5.84 20.77
CA TYR A 110 -14.72 5.68 19.61
C TYR A 110 -13.29 6.09 19.99
N TYR A 111 -12.40 5.13 20.23
CA TYR A 111 -10.97 5.39 20.25
C TYR A 111 -10.43 5.30 18.82
N GLN A 112 -10.47 6.41 18.09
CA GLN A 112 -9.68 6.56 16.88
C GLN A 112 -8.23 6.80 17.31
N ALA A 113 -7.39 5.76 17.24
CA ALA A 113 -5.95 5.99 17.26
C ALA A 113 -5.60 6.69 15.93
N GLU A 114 -5.55 8.02 15.97
CA GLU A 114 -5.14 8.84 14.85
C GLU A 114 -3.61 8.67 14.70
N TRP A 115 -3.20 7.74 13.85
CA TRP A 115 -1.80 7.55 13.49
C TRP A 115 -1.34 8.75 12.66
N MET A 116 -0.96 9.83 13.34
CA MET A 116 -0.26 10.97 12.76
C MET A 116 1.18 10.57 12.43
N GLY A 117 1.38 9.82 11.33
CA GLY A 117 2.69 9.18 11.13
C GLY A 117 2.99 8.52 9.79
N GLY A 118 2.58 9.09 8.65
CA GLY A 118 3.33 8.91 7.39
C GLY A 118 2.61 8.19 6.24
N ARG A 119 2.60 8.86 5.08
CA ARG A 119 2.20 8.35 3.75
C ARG A 119 3.35 7.56 3.11
N ASN A 120 3.56 6.31 3.49
CA ASN A 120 4.71 5.50 3.07
C ASN A 120 4.30 4.38 2.11
N ILE A 121 5.13 4.05 1.13
CA ILE A 121 4.97 2.86 0.27
C ILE A 121 6.24 2.03 0.39
N ALA A 122 6.10 0.76 0.75
CA ALA A 122 7.18 -0.19 0.86
C ALA A 122 6.98 -1.32 -0.16
N LEU A 123 7.94 -1.50 -1.05
CA LEU A 123 8.00 -2.62 -1.98
C LEU A 123 8.68 -3.81 -1.28
N ILE A 124 7.99 -4.95 -1.21
CA ILE A 124 8.56 -6.17 -0.62
C ILE A 124 9.08 -7.10 -1.70
N ILE A 125 10.28 -7.64 -1.48
CA ILE A 125 10.79 -8.85 -2.12
C ILE A 125 10.93 -9.93 -1.05
N GLY A 126 10.39 -11.13 -1.29
CA GLY A 126 10.78 -12.31 -0.53
C GLY A 126 12.23 -12.67 -0.88
N THR A 127 13.10 -12.86 0.10
CA THR A 127 14.44 -13.37 -0.18
C THR A 127 14.34 -14.85 -0.53
N GLU A 128 14.90 -15.28 -1.67
CA GLU A 128 15.56 -16.58 -1.68
C GLU A 128 16.83 -16.42 -0.85
N LEU A 129 16.98 -17.25 0.19
CA LEU A 129 18.26 -17.41 0.87
C LEU A 129 19.20 -18.12 -0.12
N PRO A 130 20.32 -17.53 -0.56
CA PRO A 130 21.31 -18.30 -1.30
C PRO A 130 21.93 -19.32 -0.34
N GLY A 131 21.47 -20.57 -0.39
CA GLY A 131 22.08 -21.70 0.34
C GLY A 131 21.24 -22.42 1.40
N VAL A 132 19.90 -22.43 1.30
CA VAL A 132 19.04 -23.43 1.98
C VAL A 132 18.41 -24.33 0.93
#